data_AF-A0A1A0LD00-F1
#
_entry.id   AF-A0A1A0LD00-F1
#
_cell.length_a   1.000
_cell.length_b   1.000
_cell.length_c   1.000
_cell.angle_alpha   90.00
_cell.angle_beta   90.00
_cell.angle_gamma   90.00
#
_symmetry.space_group_name_H-M   'P 1'
#
loop_
_entity.id
_entity.type
_entity.pdbx_description
1 polymer ?
#
loop_
_entity_poly.entity_id
_entity_poly.type
_entity_poly.pdbx_seq_one_letter_code
_entity_poly.pdbx_strand_id
1 'polypeptide(L)'
;MECPDCRRRHLRQSRIANDAPLLQLCLRALIAGILLSDIAIGLVRGHTRTFDHAPADEPRHDPVLLKTIAEIDATAHVARAAVLAAARDVEARIVVTRVSVSPTGHRRMETSNETHHL
;
A
#
# COMPACT_ATOMS: atom_id res chain seq x y z
N MET A 1 8.09 -38.28 20.05
CA MET A 1 8.24 -38.66 18.64
C MET A 1 7.63 -37.54 17.80
N GLU A 2 8.32 -36.41 17.69
CA GLU A 2 7.80 -35.21 17.02
C GLU A 2 7.95 -35.33 15.51
N CYS A 3 6.85 -35.08 14.79
CA CYS A 3 6.75 -35.28 13.35
C CYS A 3 7.59 -34.23 12.60
N PRO A 4 8.51 -34.64 11.70
CA PRO A 4 9.36 -33.72 10.93
C PRO A 4 8.59 -32.79 9.98
N ASP A 5 7.28 -33.02 9.80
CA ASP A 5 6.40 -32.23 8.92
C ASP A 5 6.00 -30.87 9.53
N CYS A 6 5.93 -30.75 10.86
CA CYS A 6 5.61 -29.48 11.52
C CYS A 6 6.72 -28.43 11.32
N ARG A 7 7.99 -28.86 11.31
CA ARG A 7 9.15 -27.97 11.09
C ARG A 7 9.22 -27.46 9.65
N ARG A 8 8.84 -28.27 8.65
CA ARG A 8 8.80 -27.83 7.24
C ARG A 8 7.70 -26.80 6.96
N ARG A 9 6.55 -26.91 7.63
CA ARG A 9 5.44 -25.96 7.47
C ARG A 9 5.77 -24.60 8.10
N HIS A 10 6.39 -24.59 9.29
CA HIS A 10 6.81 -23.35 9.94
C HIS A 10 7.92 -22.61 9.15
N LEU A 11 8.86 -23.33 8.54
CA LEU A 11 9.94 -22.77 7.70
C LEU A 11 9.47 -22.28 6.32
N ARG A 12 8.37 -22.82 5.77
CA ARG A 12 7.72 -22.26 4.57
C ARG A 12 7.05 -20.92 4.88
N GLN A 13 6.51 -20.77 6.08
CA GLN A 13 5.83 -19.56 6.53
C GLN A 13 6.79 -18.40 6.81
N SER A 14 8.01 -18.70 7.28
CA SER A 14 9.11 -17.74 7.44
C SER A 14 9.70 -17.21 6.11
N ARG A 15 9.37 -17.84 4.98
CA ARG A 15 10.01 -17.57 3.68
C ARG A 15 9.06 -16.98 2.62
N ILE A 16 7.81 -16.67 2.97
CA ILE A 16 7.15 -15.55 2.31
C ILE A 16 7.87 -14.33 2.87
N ALA A 17 8.91 -13.89 2.15
CA ALA A 17 9.67 -12.70 2.46
C ALA A 17 8.71 -11.53 2.74
N ASN A 18 9.12 -10.62 3.63
CA ASN A 18 8.33 -9.52 4.18
C ASN A 18 8.02 -8.42 3.13
N ASP A 19 7.31 -8.80 2.08
CA ASP A 19 6.80 -7.93 1.01
C ASP A 19 5.30 -7.69 1.16
N ALA A 20 4.66 -8.32 2.15
CA ALA A 20 3.22 -8.19 2.39
C ALA A 20 2.77 -6.72 2.53
N PRO A 21 3.49 -5.82 3.23
CA PRO A 21 3.12 -4.41 3.27
C PRO A 21 3.21 -3.72 1.90
N LEU A 22 4.23 -4.04 1.10
CA LEU A 22 4.40 -3.49 -0.25
C LEU A 22 3.29 -3.98 -1.18
N LEU A 23 2.98 -5.28 -1.17
CA LEU A 23 1.88 -5.85 -1.95
C LEU A 23 0.54 -5.20 -1.59
N GLN A 24 0.28 -5.07 -0.29
CA GLN A 24 -0.93 -4.46 0.23
C GLN A 24 -1.04 -2.97 -0.11
N LEU A 25 0.08 -2.25 -0.17
CA LEU A 25 0.15 -0.88 -0.64
C LEU A 25 -0.12 -0.80 -2.15
N CYS A 26 0.50 -1.66 -2.96
CA CYS A 26 0.27 -1.72 -4.41
C CYS A 26 -1.20 -2.00 -4.74
N LEU A 27 -1.83 -2.94 -4.04
CA LEU A 27 -3.25 -3.24 -4.26
C LEU A 27 -4.15 -2.05 -3.92
N ARG A 28 -3.91 -1.39 -2.79
CA ARG A 28 -4.66 -0.18 -2.39
C ARG A 28 -4.45 0.97 -3.37
N ALA A 29 -3.22 1.16 -3.85
CA ALA A 29 -2.90 2.16 -4.85
C ALA A 29 -3.63 1.92 -6.17
N LEU A 30 -3.70 0.65 -6.61
CA LEU A 30 -4.44 0.26 -7.81
C LEU A 30 -5.94 0.51 -7.66
N ILE A 31 -6.54 0.13 -6.54
CA ILE A 31 -7.96 0.40 -6.25
C ILE A 31 -8.23 1.92 -6.23
N ALA A 32 -7.38 2.71 -5.55
CA ALA A 32 -7.52 4.17 -5.52
C ALA A 32 -7.38 4.80 -6.91
N GLY A 33 -6.51 4.26 -7.76
CA GLY A 33 -6.36 4.69 -9.16
C GLY A 33 -7.60 4.39 -10.01
N ILE A 34 -8.22 3.22 -9.85
CA ILE A 34 -9.48 2.86 -10.52
C ILE A 34 -10.60 3.80 -10.08
N LEU A 35 -10.69 4.08 -8.78
CA LEU A 35 -11.71 4.99 -8.24
C LEU A 35 -11.59 6.43 -8.77
N LEU A 36 -10.37 6.88 -9.09
CA LEU A 36 -10.11 8.20 -9.67
C LEU A 36 -10.26 8.22 -11.21
N SER A 37 -10.64 7.11 -11.82
CA SER A 37 -10.84 7.08 -13.28
C SER A 37 -12.12 7.83 -13.67
N ASP A 38 -12.08 8.56 -14.78
CA ASP A 38 -13.22 9.32 -15.31
C ASP A 38 -14.34 8.43 -15.89
N ILE A 39 -14.28 7.10 -15.70
CA ILE A 39 -15.25 6.14 -16.26
C ILE A 39 -16.66 6.47 -15.81
N ALA A 40 -16.86 6.84 -14.53
CA ALA A 40 -18.17 7.20 -14.00
C ALA A 40 -18.73 8.47 -14.67
N ILE A 41 -17.91 9.50 -14.83
CA ILE A 41 -18.31 10.77 -15.46
C ILE A 41 -18.60 10.56 -16.95
N GLY A 42 -17.76 9.79 -17.64
CA GLY A 42 -17.98 9.42 -19.04
C GLY A 42 -19.29 8.69 -19.24
N LEU A 43 -19.62 7.76 -18.35
CA LEU A 43 -20.87 7.00 -18.39
C LEU A 43 -22.10 7.91 -18.20
N VAL A 44 -22.07 8.80 -17.21
CA VAL A 44 -23.16 9.74 -16.91
C VAL A 44 -23.34 10.75 -18.05
N ARG A 45 -22.24 11.22 -18.65
CA ARG A 45 -22.29 12.15 -19.77
C ARG A 45 -22.83 11.51 -21.05
N GLY A 46 -22.62 10.21 -21.24
CA GLY A 46 -23.13 9.46 -22.39
C GLY A 46 -24.57 8.98 -22.25
N HIS A 47 -25.16 9.06 -21.05
CA HIS A 47 -26.51 8.59 -20.81
C HIS A 47 -27.55 9.68 -21.11
N THR A 48 -28.53 9.36 -21.94
CA THR A 48 -29.60 10.27 -22.40
C THR A 48 -30.96 9.95 -21.80
N ARG A 49 -31.15 8.77 -21.23
CA ARG A 49 -32.40 8.35 -20.58
C ARG A 49 -32.25 8.43 -19.07
N THR A 50 -33.17 9.13 -18.42
CA THR A 50 -33.29 9.21 -16.96
C THR A 50 -34.28 8.15 -16.43
N PHE A 51 -34.33 7.91 -15.12
CA PHE A 51 -35.30 6.98 -14.53
C PHE A 51 -36.74 7.52 -14.66
N ASP A 52 -37.74 6.66 -14.81
CA ASP A 52 -39.14 7.09 -15.03
C ASP A 52 -39.72 7.94 -13.86
N HIS A 53 -39.06 7.95 -12.68
CA HIS A 53 -39.38 8.79 -11.54
C HIS A 53 -38.19 9.67 -11.09
N ALA A 54 -37.27 9.97 -12.00
CA ALA A 54 -36.13 10.82 -11.69
C ALA A 54 -36.58 12.27 -11.40
N PRO A 55 -35.90 12.98 -10.50
CA PRO A 55 -36.19 14.40 -10.22
C PRO A 55 -35.88 15.35 -11.39
N ALA A 56 -35.08 14.90 -12.36
CA ALA A 56 -34.66 15.70 -13.51
C ALA A 56 -34.71 14.87 -14.80
N ASP A 57 -35.08 15.55 -15.90
CA ASP A 57 -35.22 14.95 -17.23
C ASP A 57 -33.87 14.48 -17.82
N GLU A 58 -32.76 15.07 -17.36
CA GLU A 58 -31.42 14.73 -17.79
C GLU A 58 -30.56 14.21 -16.62
N PRO A 59 -29.80 13.11 -16.80
CA PRO A 59 -28.93 12.57 -15.75
C PRO A 59 -27.91 13.57 -15.19
N ARG A 60 -27.46 14.54 -15.99
CA ARG A 60 -26.49 15.57 -15.55
C ARG A 60 -27.07 16.58 -14.58
N HIS A 61 -28.40 16.66 -14.47
CA HIS A 61 -29.12 17.54 -13.57
C HIS A 61 -29.82 16.77 -12.43
N ASP A 62 -29.71 15.43 -12.40
CA ASP A 62 -30.31 14.62 -11.35
C ASP A 62 -29.51 14.75 -10.03
N PRO A 63 -30.09 15.36 -8.98
CA PRO A 63 -29.39 15.57 -7.72
C PRO A 63 -29.04 14.26 -6.99
N VAL A 64 -29.81 13.18 -7.19
CA VAL A 64 -29.53 11.87 -6.58
C VAL A 64 -28.29 11.28 -7.22
N LEU A 65 -28.22 11.30 -8.55
CA LEU A 65 -27.07 10.80 -9.29
C LEU A 65 -25.81 11.63 -8.99
N LEU A 66 -25.92 12.96 -8.99
CA LEU A 66 -24.82 13.86 -8.67
C LEU A 66 -24.30 13.66 -7.24
N LYS A 67 -25.18 13.40 -6.27
CA LYS A 67 -24.79 13.07 -4.89
C LYS A 67 -23.96 11.80 -4.83
N THR A 68 -24.40 10.72 -5.50
CA THR A 68 -23.64 9.47 -5.53
C THR A 68 -22.29 9.62 -6.21
N ILE A 69 -22.21 10.36 -7.32
CA ILE A 69 -20.93 10.66 -7.98
C ILE A 69 -20.01 11.42 -7.04
N ALA A 70 -20.52 12.45 -6.36
CA ALA A 70 -19.73 13.24 -5.41
C ALA A 70 -19.23 12.39 -4.23
N GLU A 71 -20.03 11.45 -3.72
CA GLU A 71 -19.62 10.52 -2.66
C GLU A 71 -18.48 9.60 -3.12
N ILE A 72 -18.57 9.07 -4.35
CA ILE A 72 -17.51 8.25 -4.94
C ILE A 72 -16.23 9.06 -5.13
N ASP A 73 -16.34 10.27 -5.67
CA ASP A 73 -15.22 11.18 -5.93
C ASP A 73 -14.51 11.56 -4.62
N ALA A 74 -15.28 11.95 -3.60
CA ALA A 74 -14.76 12.24 -2.27
C ALA A 74 -14.01 11.03 -1.68
N THR A 75 -14.58 9.83 -1.82
CA THR A 75 -13.96 8.58 -1.35
C THR A 75 -12.66 8.28 -2.09
N ALA A 76 -12.62 8.49 -3.41
CA ALA A 76 -11.44 8.29 -4.24
C ALA A 76 -10.29 9.21 -3.81
N HIS A 77 -10.59 10.49 -3.56
CA HIS A 77 -9.62 11.48 -3.10
C HIS A 77 -9.06 11.14 -1.71
N VAL A 78 -9.91 10.71 -0.77
CA VAL A 78 -9.48 10.27 0.56
C VAL A 78 -8.61 9.00 0.46
N ALA A 79 -9.02 8.01 -0.34
CA ALA A 79 -8.25 6.79 -0.56
C ALA A 79 -6.86 7.08 -1.13
N ARG A 80 -6.77 8.00 -2.11
CA ARG A 80 -5.49 8.43 -2.69
C ARG A 80 -4.58 9.08 -1.65
N ALA A 81 -5.12 9.98 -0.81
CA ALA A 81 -4.35 10.60 0.25
C ALA A 81 -3.82 9.56 1.26
N ALA A 82 -4.67 8.60 1.64
CA ALA A 82 -4.29 7.52 2.56
C ALA A 82 -3.19 6.61 1.97
N VAL A 83 -3.28 6.25 0.69
CA VAL A 83 -2.24 5.47 0.00
C VAL A 83 -0.90 6.23 -0.03
N LEU A 84 -0.91 7.52 -0.35
CA LEU A 84 0.31 8.33 -0.37
C LEU A 84 0.93 8.49 1.02
N ALA A 85 0.10 8.61 2.07
CA ALA A 85 0.57 8.61 3.45
C ALA A 85 1.21 7.26 3.82
N ALA A 86 0.53 6.15 3.55
CA ALA A 86 1.06 4.81 3.80
C ALA A 86 2.37 4.53 3.04
N ALA A 87 2.50 5.03 1.80
CA ALA A 87 3.73 4.88 1.02
C ALA A 87 4.92 5.58 1.69
N ARG A 88 4.72 6.77 2.25
CA ARG A 88 5.77 7.50 2.99
C ARG A 88 6.21 6.73 4.24
N ASP A 89 5.25 6.16 4.98
CA ASP A 89 5.54 5.37 6.18
C ASP A 89 6.33 4.09 5.84
N VAL A 90 5.98 3.41 4.75
CA VAL A 90 6.70 2.22 4.27
C VAL A 90 8.12 2.59 3.85
N GLU A 91 8.29 3.66 3.07
CA GLU A 91 9.62 4.14 2.63
C GLU A 91 10.51 4.44 3.84
N ALA A 92 10.02 5.20 4.82
CA ALA A 92 10.77 5.55 6.02
C ALA A 92 11.26 4.29 6.77
N ARG A 93 10.42 3.26 6.88
CA ARG A 93 10.79 2.02 7.58
C ARG A 93 11.79 1.16 6.80
N ILE A 94 11.69 1.15 5.46
CA ILE A 94 12.66 0.45 4.61
C ILE A 94 14.03 1.13 4.69
N VAL A 95 14.08 2.47 4.62
CA VAL A 95 15.33 3.23 4.74
C VAL A 95 16.00 2.99 6.10
N VAL A 96 15.24 3.07 7.20
CA VAL A 96 15.75 2.78 8.56
C VAL A 96 16.33 1.36 8.64
N THR A 97 15.63 0.38 8.07
CA THR A 97 16.11 -1.02 8.05
C THR A 97 17.42 -1.14 7.27
N ARG A 98 17.55 -0.51 6.10
CA ARG A 98 18.78 -0.56 5.29
C ARG A 98 19.98 0.08 6.01
N VAL A 99 19.78 1.20 6.71
CA VAL A 99 20.83 1.83 7.51
C VAL A 99 21.30 0.89 8.64
N SER A 100 20.37 0.19 9.29
CA SER A 100 20.71 -0.77 10.35
C SER A 100 21.37 -2.07 9.88
N VAL A 101 21.23 -2.42 8.58
CA VAL A 101 21.75 -3.67 7.96
C VAL A 101 23.08 -3.45 7.23
N SER A 102 23.73 -2.29 7.37
CA SER A 102 25.09 -2.11 6.84
C SER A 102 26.04 -3.16 7.45
N PRO A 103 26.71 -4.02 6.65
CA PRO A 103 27.56 -5.05 7.18
C PRO A 103 28.78 -4.39 7.82
N THR A 104 28.91 -4.54 9.13
CA THR A 104 30.11 -4.18 9.87
C THR A 104 31.30 -4.93 9.27
N GLY A 105 32.05 -4.23 8.42
CA GLY A 105 33.30 -4.69 7.85
C GLY A 105 34.35 -3.61 8.00
N HIS A 106 35.07 -3.61 9.14
CA HIS A 106 36.54 -3.54 9.20
C HIS A 106 37.06 -3.53 10.66
N ARG A 107 37.57 -4.71 11.08
CA ARG A 107 38.80 -5.01 11.85
C ARG A 107 39.34 -3.97 12.85
N ARG A 108 39.40 -4.34 14.14
CA ARG A 108 40.55 -4.03 15.02
C ARG A 108 41.24 -5.34 15.40
N MET A 109 42.42 -5.57 14.80
CA MET A 109 43.40 -6.54 15.28
C MET A 109 43.95 -5.99 16.60
N GLU A 110 43.72 -6.72 17.68
CA GLU A 110 44.55 -6.60 18.88
C GLU A 110 45.83 -7.40 18.60
N THR A 111 46.85 -6.72 18.08
CA THR A 111 48.23 -7.20 18.09
C THR A 111 49.11 -6.06 18.58
N SER A 112 49.95 -6.34 19.58
CA SER A 112 50.81 -5.43 20.35
C SER A 112 50.07 -4.77 21.52
N ASN A 113 50.51 -4.85 22.78
CA ASN A 113 51.83 -5.12 23.32
C ASN A 113 51.68 -5.23 24.85
N GLU A 114 52.09 -6.33 25.48
CA GLU A 114 52.50 -6.28 26.88
C GLU A 114 53.72 -7.20 27.06
N THR A 115 54.87 -6.60 26.74
CA THR A 115 56.18 -7.09 27.14
C THR A 115 56.64 -6.24 28.32
N HIS A 116 57.08 -6.91 29.40
CA HIS A 116 57.87 -6.38 30.53
C HIS A 116 57.20 -5.39 31.49
N HIS A 117 56.98 -5.79 32.75
CA HIS A 117 57.96 -5.55 33.82
C HIS A 117 57.57 -6.25 35.14
N LEU A 118 58.53 -7.03 35.67
CA LEU A 118 58.74 -7.50 37.05
C LEU A 118 57.66 -8.39 37.71
#